data_AF-A0A949AKE1-F1
#
_entry.id   AF-A0A949AKE1-F1
#
_cell.length_a   1.000
_cell.length_b   1.000
_cell.length_c   1.000
_cell.angle_alpha   90.00
_cell.angle_beta   90.00
_cell.angle_gamma   90.00
#
_symmetry.space_group_name_H-M   'P 1'
#
loop_
_entity.id
_entity.type
_entity.pdbx_description
1 polymer ?
#
loop_
_entity_poly.entity_id
_entity_poly.type
_entity_poly.pdbx_seq_one_letter_code
_entity_poly.pdbx_strand_id
1 'polypeptide(L)'
;SSQLISIGCHCRSHVILSKCSKDQTFEEIKSSKNRIEEKTGRKCDLFSYPNGKSDDFNIETVEILKFLNFSSAVTTIIGANNHKSDLYQLNRLPITGQGNIASFKRTLNPISRTLRKLKNSI
;
A
#
# COMPACT_ATOMS: atom_id res chain seq x y z
N SER A 1 12.34 -16.30 15.05
CA SER A 1 12.33 -15.11 14.17
C SER A 1 12.19 -13.85 14.99
N SER A 2 12.75 -12.71 14.59
CA SER A 2 12.50 -11.44 15.29
C SER A 2 11.08 -10.95 14.99
N GLN A 3 10.40 -10.36 15.99
CA GLN A 3 9.07 -9.74 15.87
C GLN A 3 9.12 -8.32 15.29
N LEU A 4 10.29 -7.90 14.78
CA LEU A 4 10.53 -6.53 14.31
C LEU A 4 10.21 -6.33 12.83
N ILE A 5 10.13 -7.41 12.05
CA ILE A 5 9.97 -7.36 10.59
C ILE A 5 8.76 -8.21 10.18
N SER A 6 7.90 -7.59 9.37
CA SER A 6 6.80 -8.23 8.66
C SER A 6 7.04 -8.15 7.15
N ILE A 7 6.73 -9.22 6.43
CA ILE A 7 6.90 -9.30 4.98
C ILE A 7 5.51 -9.30 4.33
N GLY A 8 5.19 -8.22 3.62
CA GLY A 8 3.93 -8.03 2.89
C GLY A 8 4.05 -8.36 1.40
N CYS A 9 2.90 -8.50 0.74
CA CYS A 9 2.78 -8.81 -0.68
C CYS A 9 2.86 -7.54 -1.54
N HIS A 10 3.52 -7.63 -2.70
CA HIS A 10 3.69 -6.52 -3.65
C HIS A 10 3.64 -6.99 -5.12
N CYS A 11 2.73 -7.93 -5.40
CA CYS A 11 2.67 -8.70 -6.65
C CYS A 11 3.94 -9.55 -6.89
N ARG A 12 3.93 -10.33 -7.97
CA ARG A 12 5.05 -11.19 -8.36
C ARG A 12 6.02 -10.43 -9.26
N SER A 13 5.49 -9.64 -10.19
CA SER A 13 6.26 -9.04 -11.29
C SER A 13 6.14 -7.51 -11.37
N HIS A 14 5.56 -6.87 -10.34
CA HIS A 14 5.38 -5.41 -10.28
C HIS A 14 4.59 -4.84 -11.48
N VAL A 15 3.51 -5.51 -11.89
CA VAL A 15 2.61 -5.06 -12.96
C VAL A 15 1.67 -3.96 -12.47
N ILE A 16 1.19 -3.10 -13.38
CA ILE A 16 0.10 -2.16 -13.09
C ILE A 16 -1.21 -2.94 -13.17
N LEU A 17 -1.83 -3.23 -12.03
CA LEU A 17 -2.95 -4.18 -11.92
C LEU A 17 -4.20 -3.72 -12.67
N SER A 18 -4.44 -2.40 -12.76
CA SER A 18 -5.54 -1.84 -13.57
C SER A 18 -5.39 -2.11 -15.08
N LYS A 19 -4.21 -2.51 -15.55
CA LYS A 19 -3.92 -2.86 -16.95
C LYS A 19 -3.91 -4.37 -17.21
N CYS A 20 -4.15 -5.18 -16.17
CA CYS A 20 -4.15 -6.62 -16.25
C CYS A 20 -5.59 -7.15 -16.37
N SER A 21 -5.73 -8.34 -16.97
CA SER A 21 -6.99 -9.07 -16.86
C SER A 21 -7.23 -9.52 -15.41
N LYS A 22 -8.48 -9.83 -15.07
CA LYS A 22 -8.84 -10.36 -13.75
C LYS A 22 -8.01 -11.59 -13.35
N ASP A 23 -7.84 -12.53 -14.28
CA ASP A 23 -7.06 -13.76 -14.03
C ASP A 23 -5.57 -13.46 -13.82
N GLN A 24 -5.01 -12.53 -14.59
CA GLN A 24 -3.62 -12.12 -14.42
C GLN A 24 -3.41 -11.42 -13.07
N THR A 25 -4.31 -10.50 -12.70
CA THR A 25 -4.31 -9.83 -11.39
C THR A 25 -4.39 -10.84 -10.24
N PHE A 26 -5.27 -11.82 -10.36
CA PHE A 26 -5.42 -12.89 -9.38
C PHE A 26 -4.14 -13.69 -9.21
N GLU A 27 -3.53 -14.16 -10.31
CA GLU A 27 -2.32 -14.96 -10.26
C GLU A 27 -1.09 -14.17 -9.77
N GLU A 28 -0.96 -12.89 -10.14
CA GLU A 28 0.09 -12.00 -9.64
C GLU A 28 0.05 -11.83 -8.12
N ILE A 29 -1.15 -11.65 -7.56
CA ILE A 29 -1.35 -11.48 -6.12
C ILE A 29 -1.19 -12.82 -5.38
N LYS A 30 -1.87 -13.88 -5.85
CA LYS A 30 -1.87 -15.20 -5.21
C LYS A 30 -0.49 -15.84 -5.22
N SER A 31 0.23 -15.78 -6.35
CA SER A 31 1.58 -16.35 -6.44
C SER A 31 2.57 -15.66 -5.51
N SER A 32 2.48 -14.33 -5.39
CA SER A 32 3.34 -13.56 -4.49
C SER A 32 3.04 -13.88 -3.02
N LYS A 33 1.75 -13.92 -2.64
CA LYS A 33 1.29 -14.34 -1.31
C LYS A 33 1.83 -15.73 -0.96
N ASN A 34 1.53 -16.74 -1.80
CA ASN A 34 1.92 -18.13 -1.55
C ASN A 34 3.44 -18.27 -1.40
N ARG A 35 4.22 -17.58 -2.24
CA ARG A 35 5.68 -17.61 -2.15
C ARG A 35 6.20 -17.02 -0.85
N ILE A 36 5.62 -15.91 -0.38
CA ILE A 36 6.00 -15.31 0.91
C ILE A 36 5.65 -16.28 2.05
N GLU A 37 4.46 -16.86 2.04
CA GLU A 37 4.01 -17.77 3.09
C GLU A 37 4.86 -19.05 3.14
N GLU A 38 5.19 -19.63 1.98
CA GLU A 38 6.09 -20.78 1.85
C GLU A 38 7.49 -20.49 2.40
N LYS A 39 8.07 -19.33 2.05
CA LYS A 39 9.46 -19.00 2.44
C LYS A 39 9.59 -18.53 3.88
N THR A 40 8.53 -17.96 4.45
CA THR A 40 8.59 -17.36 5.79
C THR A 40 7.92 -18.22 6.87
N GLY A 41 7.08 -19.18 6.47
CA GLY A 41 6.25 -19.96 7.38
C GLY A 41 5.20 -19.11 8.12
N ARG A 42 4.92 -17.90 7.62
CA ARG A 42 4.00 -16.93 8.24
C ARG A 42 2.95 -16.48 7.23
N LYS A 43 1.76 -16.18 7.73
CA LYS A 43 0.67 -15.59 6.94
C LYS A 43 1.11 -14.25 6.31
N CYS A 44 0.74 -14.04 5.05
CA CYS A 44 0.94 -12.79 4.33
C CYS A 44 -0.42 -12.14 4.07
N ASP A 45 -0.80 -11.14 4.88
CA ASP A 45 -2.12 -10.50 4.84
C ASP A 45 -2.07 -8.97 4.70
N LEU A 46 -0.88 -8.41 4.43
CA LEU A 46 -0.71 -7.00 4.05
C LEU A 46 -0.30 -6.91 2.58
N PHE A 47 -0.89 -5.95 1.86
CA PHE A 47 -0.61 -5.72 0.45
C PHE A 47 -0.13 -4.29 0.19
N SER A 48 0.77 -4.11 -0.77
CA SER A 48 1.12 -2.80 -1.32
C SER A 48 0.90 -2.84 -2.83
N TYR A 49 0.15 -1.89 -3.38
CA TYR A 49 -0.05 -1.81 -4.84
C TYR A 49 1.25 -1.40 -5.54
N PRO A 50 1.66 -2.06 -6.64
CA PRO A 50 2.73 -1.57 -7.52
C PRO A 50 2.44 -0.15 -7.99
N ASN A 51 3.39 0.78 -7.85
CA ASN A 51 3.24 2.24 -7.98
C ASN A 51 2.21 2.91 -7.04
N GLY A 52 1.02 2.33 -6.89
CA GLY A 52 0.02 2.65 -5.88
C GLY A 52 -0.73 3.96 -6.07
N LYS A 53 -0.76 4.54 -7.28
CA LYS A 53 -1.66 5.65 -7.61
C LYS A 53 -3.10 5.14 -7.72
N SER A 54 -4.07 6.04 -7.68
CA SER A 54 -5.50 5.70 -7.80
C SER A 54 -5.82 4.85 -9.02
N ASP A 55 -5.11 5.10 -10.12
CA ASP A 55 -5.39 4.47 -11.42
C ASP A 55 -4.53 3.22 -11.66
N ASP A 56 -3.70 2.80 -10.69
CA ASP A 56 -2.86 1.61 -10.81
C ASP A 56 -3.57 0.32 -10.36
N PHE A 57 -4.74 0.45 -9.73
CA PHE A 57 -5.60 -0.65 -9.28
C PHE A 57 -7.07 -0.27 -9.48
N ASN A 58 -7.97 -1.24 -9.36
CA ASN A 58 -9.41 -1.04 -9.56
C ASN A 58 -10.23 -1.84 -8.54
N ILE A 59 -11.55 -1.76 -8.64
CA ILE A 59 -12.46 -2.48 -7.74
C ILE A 59 -12.24 -4.00 -7.76
N GLU A 60 -11.97 -4.57 -8.94
CA GLU A 60 -11.69 -6.01 -9.09
C GLU A 60 -10.43 -6.43 -8.33
N THR A 61 -9.40 -5.56 -8.32
CA THR A 61 -8.19 -5.79 -7.53
C THR A 61 -8.53 -5.87 -6.05
N VAL A 62 -9.37 -4.96 -5.55
CA VAL A 62 -9.81 -4.94 -4.14
C VAL A 62 -10.63 -6.19 -3.80
N GLU A 63 -11.50 -6.64 -4.70
CA GLU A 63 -12.29 -7.87 -4.53
C GLU A 63 -11.39 -9.11 -4.44
N ILE A 64 -10.36 -9.20 -5.28
CA ILE A 64 -9.36 -10.27 -5.24
C ILE A 64 -8.61 -10.26 -3.91
N LEU A 65 -8.21 -9.09 -3.41
CA LEU A 65 -7.53 -8.98 -2.11
C LEU A 65 -8.41 -9.48 -0.96
N LYS A 66 -9.71 -9.13 -0.97
CA LYS A 66 -10.69 -9.64 0.00
C LYS A 66 -10.83 -11.16 -0.10
N PHE A 67 -10.98 -11.68 -1.32
CA PHE A 67 -11.11 -13.11 -1.57
C PHE A 67 -9.88 -13.90 -1.10
N LEU A 68 -8.68 -13.34 -1.26
CA LEU A 68 -7.41 -13.93 -0.80
C LEU A 68 -7.09 -13.65 0.68
N ASN A 69 -8.07 -13.16 1.45
CA ASN A 69 -7.98 -12.91 2.89
C ASN A 69 -6.84 -11.96 3.29
N PHE A 70 -6.60 -10.91 2.50
CA PHE A 70 -5.78 -9.77 2.95
C PHE A 70 -6.55 -8.95 3.97
N SER A 71 -5.85 -8.41 4.97
CA SER A 71 -6.42 -7.58 6.03
C SER A 71 -6.39 -6.09 5.67
N SER A 72 -5.39 -5.64 4.92
CA SER A 72 -5.33 -4.27 4.41
C SER A 72 -4.38 -4.14 3.21
N ALA A 73 -4.51 -3.03 2.49
CA ALA A 73 -3.64 -2.66 1.38
C ALA A 73 -3.28 -1.17 1.42
N VAL A 74 -2.03 -0.85 1.08
CA VAL A 74 -1.50 0.52 1.08
C VAL A 74 -1.24 1.06 -0.33
N THR A 75 -1.58 2.33 -0.54
CA THR A 75 -1.38 3.09 -1.78
C THR A 75 -0.17 4.03 -1.64
N THR A 76 0.13 4.83 -2.67
CA THR A 76 1.04 5.99 -2.58
C THR A 76 0.30 7.32 -2.47
N ILE A 77 -1.03 7.28 -2.32
CA ILE A 77 -1.85 8.47 -2.12
C ILE A 77 -1.42 9.16 -0.82
N ILE A 78 -1.10 10.44 -0.90
CA ILE A 78 -0.51 11.19 0.21
C ILE A 78 -1.59 11.53 1.25
N GLY A 79 -1.47 10.96 2.45
CA GLY A 79 -2.43 11.22 3.50
C GLY A 79 -2.14 10.49 4.80
N ALA A 80 -2.83 10.93 5.86
CA ALA A 80 -2.97 10.14 7.08
C ALA A 80 -4.25 9.32 7.01
N ASN A 81 -4.28 8.21 7.73
CA ASN A 81 -5.45 7.36 7.88
C ASN A 81 -6.10 7.56 9.25
N ASN A 82 -7.38 7.27 9.35
CA ASN A 82 -8.15 7.25 10.59
C ASN A 82 -9.09 6.03 10.59
N HIS A 83 -9.94 5.89 11.61
CA HIS A 83 -10.86 4.75 11.74
C HIS A 83 -11.93 4.64 10.63
N LYS A 84 -12.10 5.67 9.80
CA LYS A 84 -13.01 5.68 8.65
C LYS A 84 -12.29 5.43 7.32
N SER A 85 -10.96 5.27 7.32
CA SER A 85 -10.19 5.01 6.11
C SER A 85 -10.53 3.62 5.55
N ASP A 86 -10.59 3.52 4.22
CA ASP A 86 -10.72 2.24 3.55
C ASP A 86 -9.44 1.42 3.77
N LEU A 87 -9.59 0.25 4.42
CA LEU A 87 -8.49 -0.65 4.73
C LEU A 87 -7.78 -1.17 3.48
N TYR A 88 -8.43 -1.20 2.32
CA TYR A 88 -7.82 -1.64 1.07
C TYR A 88 -7.25 -0.48 0.24
N GLN A 89 -7.30 0.76 0.74
CA GLN A 89 -6.77 1.94 0.05
C GLN A 89 -6.07 2.89 1.04
N LEU A 90 -5.34 2.34 2.01
CA LEU A 90 -4.69 3.13 3.04
C LEU A 90 -3.63 4.07 2.43
N ASN A 91 -3.72 5.34 2.80
CA ASN A 91 -2.78 6.37 2.37
C ASN A 91 -1.40 6.17 3.01
N ARG A 92 -0.36 6.76 2.41
CA ARG A 92 0.99 6.81 2.98
C ARG A 92 1.53 8.23 3.04
N LEU A 93 2.53 8.43 3.89
CA LEU A 93 3.31 9.67 3.96
C LEU A 93 4.68 9.38 3.33
N PRO A 94 5.01 9.98 2.17
CA PRO A 94 6.28 9.72 1.51
C PRO A 94 7.44 10.33 2.31
N ILE A 95 8.51 9.55 2.46
CA ILE A 95 9.81 10.02 2.93
C ILE A 95 10.75 10.02 1.73
N THR A 96 11.32 11.16 1.38
CA THR A 96 12.23 11.31 0.23
C THR A 96 13.68 11.34 0.70
N GLY A 97 14.60 10.92 -0.17
CA GLY A 97 16.04 10.89 0.13
C GLY A 97 16.68 12.28 0.32
N GLN A 98 16.00 13.36 -0.10
CA GLN A 98 16.49 14.72 0.10
C GLN A 98 16.10 15.34 1.46
N GLY A 99 15.38 14.59 2.30
CA GLY A 99 14.89 15.08 3.60
C GLY A 99 15.93 15.01 4.73
N ASN A 100 15.82 15.91 5.70
CA ASN A 100 16.48 15.82 7.01
C ASN A 100 15.47 15.54 8.13
N ILE A 101 15.94 15.40 9.37
CA ILE A 101 15.08 15.13 10.54
C ILE A 101 13.97 16.18 10.73
N ALA A 102 14.22 17.44 10.38
CA ALA A 102 13.21 18.50 10.48
C ALA A 102 12.10 18.30 9.44
N SER A 103 12.45 17.94 8.21
CA SER A 103 11.48 17.58 7.17
C SER A 103 10.68 16.33 7.52
N PHE A 104 11.31 15.32 8.13
CA PHE A 104 10.65 14.12 8.63
C PHE A 104 9.60 14.47 9.71
N LYS A 105 10.00 15.25 10.73
CA LYS A 105 9.08 15.74 11.77
C LYS A 105 7.90 16.51 11.17
N ARG A 106 8.15 17.35 10.17
CA ARG A 106 7.10 18.10 9.47
C ARG A 106 6.13 17.19 8.71
N THR A 107 6.64 16.13 8.08
CA THR A 107 5.79 15.15 7.37
C THR A 107 4.86 14.42 8.34
N LEU A 108 5.31 14.09 9.55
CA LEU A 108 4.46 13.43 10.55
C LEU A 108 3.43 14.40 11.18
N ASN A 109 3.82 15.66 11.38
CA ASN A 109 3.00 16.65 12.07
C ASN A 109 1.66 16.93 11.34
N PRO A 110 0.49 16.68 11.98
CA PRO A 110 -0.82 16.92 11.38
C PRO A 110 -1.07 18.38 10.96
N ILE A 111 -0.68 19.34 11.79
CA ILE A 111 -0.87 20.78 11.53
C ILE A 111 -0.08 21.19 10.29
N SER A 112 1.20 20.80 10.23
CA SER A 112 2.06 21.09 9.07
C SER A 112 1.49 20.49 7.77
N ARG A 113 0.90 19.29 7.85
CA ARG A 113 0.25 18.66 6.69
C ARG A 113 -1.01 19.41 6.26
N THR A 114 -1.84 19.86 7.19
CA THR A 114 -3.05 20.64 6.89
C THR A 114 -2.70 21.96 6.22
N LEU A 115 -1.71 22.70 6.75
CA LEU A 115 -1.25 23.96 6.16
C LEU A 115 -0.70 23.79 4.73
N ARG A 116 0.04 22.70 4.48
CA ARG A 116 0.53 22.39 3.12
C ARG A 116 -0.61 22.12 2.14
N LYS A 117 -1.67 21.43 2.58
CA LYS A 117 -2.84 21.20 1.71
C LYS A 117 -3.51 22.51 1.33
N LEU A 118 -3.74 23.41 2.29
CA LEU A 118 -4.34 24.72 2.04
C LEU A 118 -3.52 25.57 1.04
N LYS A 119 -2.19 25.59 1.19
CA LYS A 119 -1.31 26.33 0.27
C LYS A 119 -1.38 25.82 -1.18
N ASN A 120 -1.60 24.54 -1.38
CA ASN A 120 -1.66 23.93 -2.72
C ASN A 120 -3.07 23.98 -3.35
N SER A 121 -4.05 24.56 -2.64
CA SER A 121 -5.43 24.74 -3.12
C SER A 121 -5.74 26.19 -3.51
N ILE A 122 -4.73 27.05 -3.53
CA ILE A 122 -4.72 28.45 -3.99
C ILE A 122 -3.72 28.53 -5.14
#